data_AF-A0A7S2AG00-F1
#
_entry.id   AF-A0A7S2AG00-F1
#
_cell.length_a   1.000
_cell.length_b   1.000
_cell.length_c   1.000
_cell.angle_alpha   90.00
_cell.angle_beta   90.00
_cell.angle_gamma   90.00
#
_symmetry.space_group_name_H-M   'P 1'
#
loop_
_entity.id
_entity.type
_entity.pdbx_description
1 polymer ?
#
loop_
_entity_poly.entity_id
_entity_poly.type
_entity_poly.pdbx_seq_one_letter_code
_entity_poly.pdbx_strand_id
1 'polypeptide(L)'
;APPPPPPPPPPPRAPGAPPPPPPPPGSAAAAAPQRLPNVPLKPFFWKKHPPSRGGMSNIFSHISSPAPMLEGDMQMLAEAIFRAKQSAVRTPSKKPESTPTKTPGGTQRMPLPALRIVDARRANNVSILCSRFRKIGPFELASAMAAGSEWVLAPE
;
A
#
# COMPACT_ATOMS: atom_id res chain seq x y z
N ALA A 1 -19.58 45.11 72.69
CA ALA A 1 -19.26 45.02 71.25
C ALA A 1 -20.37 44.23 70.58
N PRO A 2 -20.99 44.72 69.50
CA PRO A 2 -22.05 44.00 68.79
C PRO A 2 -21.48 42.78 68.04
N PRO A 3 -22.24 41.68 67.90
CA PRO A 3 -21.78 40.49 67.18
C PRO A 3 -21.58 40.79 65.69
N PRO A 4 -20.60 40.14 65.04
CA PRO A 4 -20.34 40.33 63.62
C PRO A 4 -21.55 39.89 62.78
N PRO A 5 -21.83 40.58 61.66
CA PRO A 5 -22.93 40.22 60.77
C PRO A 5 -22.71 38.81 60.19
N PRO A 6 -23.79 38.05 59.94
CA PRO A 6 -23.69 36.73 59.35
C PRO A 6 -23.08 36.79 57.94
N PRO A 7 -22.34 35.76 57.52
CA PRO A 7 -21.77 35.70 56.19
C PRO A 7 -22.88 35.67 55.11
N PRO A 8 -22.65 36.28 53.94
CA PRO A 8 -23.62 36.26 52.85
C PRO A 8 -23.90 34.82 52.39
N PRO A 9 -25.13 34.54 51.93
CA PRO A 9 -25.47 33.23 51.40
C PRO A 9 -24.64 32.90 50.15
N PRO A 10 -24.32 31.60 49.91
CA PRO A 10 -23.59 31.18 48.73
C PRO A 10 -24.39 31.51 47.45
N PRO A 11 -23.71 31.86 46.35
CA PRO A 11 -24.37 32.14 45.08
C PRO A 11 -25.15 30.92 44.57
N PRO A 12 -26.30 31.12 43.88
CA PRO A 12 -27.03 30.03 43.25
C PRO A 12 -26.12 29.27 42.28
N ARG A 13 -26.10 27.94 42.37
CA ARG A 13 -25.41 27.10 41.38
C ARG A 13 -26.09 27.34 40.03
N ALA A 14 -25.32 27.82 39.04
CA ALA A 14 -25.79 27.97 37.68
C ALA A 14 -26.35 26.62 37.17
N PRO A 15 -27.48 26.60 36.43
CA PRO A 15 -27.99 25.39 35.81
C PRO A 15 -26.88 24.75 34.97
N GLY A 16 -26.61 23.48 35.21
CA GLY A 16 -25.59 22.71 34.48
C GLY A 16 -25.81 22.84 32.98
N ALA A 17 -24.71 23.05 32.25
CA ALA A 17 -24.73 23.06 30.80
C ALA A 17 -25.43 21.78 30.28
N PRO A 18 -26.26 21.89 29.23
CA PRO A 18 -26.90 20.71 28.65
C PRO A 18 -25.82 19.71 28.21
N PRO A 19 -26.12 18.39 28.29
CA PRO A 19 -25.18 17.38 27.83
C PRO A 19 -24.80 17.63 26.36
N PRO A 20 -23.54 17.35 25.97
CA PRO A 20 -23.12 17.54 24.59
C PRO A 20 -24.02 16.75 23.64
N PRO A 21 -24.31 17.29 22.44
CA PRO A 21 -25.18 16.62 21.48
C PRO A 21 -24.59 15.26 21.07
N PRO A 22 -25.46 14.28 20.76
CA PRO A 22 -25.02 12.98 20.27
C PRO A 22 -24.25 13.16 18.95
N PRO A 23 -23.19 12.37 18.72
CA PRO A 23 -22.44 12.44 17.48
C PRO A 23 -23.32 12.07 16.28
N PRO A 24 -23.11 12.69 15.11
CA PRO A 24 -23.91 12.43 13.92
C PRO A 24 -23.81 10.95 13.48
N PRO A 25 -24.90 10.35 12.97
CA PRO A 25 -24.86 8.99 12.45
C PRO A 25 -23.85 8.90 11.31
N GLY A 26 -22.77 8.14 11.51
CA GLY A 26 -21.69 7.98 10.54
C GLY A 26 -20.35 8.55 10.96
N SER A 27 -20.22 9.13 12.16
CA SER A 27 -18.89 9.33 12.75
C SER A 27 -18.31 7.97 13.14
N ALA A 28 -17.69 7.28 12.17
CA ALA A 28 -16.76 6.22 12.49
C ALA A 28 -15.78 6.81 13.50
N ALA A 29 -15.68 6.19 14.68
CA ALA A 29 -14.66 6.55 15.66
C ALA A 29 -13.35 6.69 14.89
N ALA A 30 -12.79 7.91 14.87
CA ALA A 30 -11.56 8.17 14.15
C ALA A 30 -10.54 7.16 14.68
N ALA A 31 -10.18 6.18 13.84
CA ALA A 31 -9.15 5.22 14.18
C ALA A 31 -7.93 6.04 14.60
N ALA A 32 -7.37 5.73 15.77
CA ALA A 32 -6.22 6.45 16.32
C ALA A 32 -5.19 6.69 15.21
N PRO A 33 -4.58 7.88 15.12
CA PRO A 33 -3.69 8.23 14.02
C PRO A 33 -2.55 7.23 13.96
N GLN A 34 -2.58 6.35 12.97
CA GLN A 34 -1.43 5.50 12.66
C GLN A 34 -0.30 6.44 12.21
N ARG A 35 0.78 6.57 12.98
CA ARG A 35 1.98 7.26 12.48
C ARG A 35 2.47 6.47 11.28
N LEU A 36 2.43 7.10 10.11
CA LEU A 36 3.02 6.55 8.91
C LEU A 36 4.55 6.69 8.98
N PRO A 37 5.31 5.75 8.42
CA PRO A 37 6.77 5.88 8.29
C PRO A 37 7.16 7.16 7.53
N ASN A 38 8.32 7.74 7.86
CA ASN A 38 8.82 8.95 7.20
C ASN A 38 9.33 8.69 5.78
N VAL A 39 9.66 7.44 5.47
CA VAL A 39 10.16 7.00 4.16
C VAL A 39 9.31 5.87 3.60
N PRO A 40 9.19 5.74 2.26
CA PRO A 40 8.50 4.61 1.66
C PRO A 40 9.23 3.30 2.02
N LEU A 41 8.49 2.36 2.59
CA LEU A 41 8.97 1.02 2.92
C LEU A 41 8.57 0.02 1.85
N LYS A 42 9.30 -1.09 1.76
CA LYS A 42 8.91 -2.23 0.92
C LYS A 42 7.54 -2.75 1.39
N PRO A 43 6.59 -2.98 0.48
CA PRO A 43 5.28 -3.47 0.86
C PRO A 43 5.37 -4.89 1.43
N PHE A 44 4.60 -5.16 2.48
CA PHE A 44 4.41 -6.50 2.98
C PHE A 44 3.29 -7.18 2.18
N PHE A 45 3.64 -8.19 1.36
CA PHE A 45 2.71 -8.87 0.45
C PHE A 45 1.79 -9.90 1.15
N TRP A 46 1.33 -9.57 2.34
CA TRP A 46 0.36 -10.38 3.07
C TRP A 46 -1.07 -10.19 2.57
N LYS A 47 -1.90 -11.22 2.74
CA LYS A 47 -3.35 -11.10 2.60
C LYS A 47 -3.91 -10.68 3.94
N LYS A 48 -4.63 -9.56 3.98
CA LYS A 48 -5.32 -9.11 5.19
C LYS A 48 -6.43 -10.10 5.55
N HIS A 49 -6.50 -10.49 6.81
CA HIS A 49 -7.62 -11.28 7.31
C HIS A 49 -8.88 -10.40 7.28
N PRO A 50 -10.01 -10.87 6.69
CA PRO A 50 -11.24 -10.11 6.71
C PRO A 50 -11.75 -9.95 8.15
N PRO A 51 -12.45 -8.86 8.48
CA PRO A 51 -13.10 -8.74 9.78
C PRO A 51 -14.09 -9.90 9.97
N SER A 52 -14.06 -10.55 11.14
CA SER A 52 -14.97 -11.65 11.46
C SER A 52 -16.41 -11.15 11.41
N ARG A 53 -17.22 -11.70 10.50
CA ARG A 53 -18.67 -11.46 10.48
C ARG A 53 -19.30 -12.57 11.34
N GLY A 54 -19.86 -12.22 12.49
CA GLY A 54 -20.69 -13.16 13.28
C GLY A 54 -20.06 -13.78 14.52
N GLY A 55 -19.16 -13.09 15.23
CA GLY A 55 -18.76 -13.47 16.58
C GLY A 55 -17.87 -14.73 16.70
N MET A 56 -17.41 -15.29 15.58
CA MET A 56 -16.43 -16.37 15.60
C MET A 56 -15.08 -15.80 16.08
N SER A 57 -14.73 -16.14 17.32
CA SER A 57 -13.45 -15.77 17.94
C SER A 57 -12.31 -16.43 17.16
N ASN A 58 -11.29 -15.67 16.82
CA ASN A 58 -10.09 -16.17 16.14
C ASN A 58 -8.85 -15.63 16.87
N ILE A 59 -7.65 -16.06 16.48
CA ILE A 59 -6.43 -15.60 17.16
C ILE A 59 -6.26 -14.07 17.14
N PHE A 60 -6.89 -13.37 16.19
CA PHE A 60 -6.86 -11.91 16.08
C PHE A 60 -7.90 -11.20 16.97
N SER A 61 -8.96 -11.87 17.43
CA SER A 61 -9.95 -11.24 18.34
C SER A 61 -9.39 -10.97 19.73
N HIS A 62 -8.30 -11.63 20.11
CA HIS A 62 -7.60 -11.39 21.37
C HIS A 62 -6.53 -10.28 21.26
N ILE A 63 -6.22 -9.82 20.05
CA ILE A 63 -5.25 -8.75 19.81
C ILE A 63 -5.99 -7.41 19.90
N SER A 64 -6.22 -6.95 21.12
CA SER A 64 -6.99 -5.71 21.40
C SER A 64 -6.15 -4.43 21.30
N SER A 65 -4.82 -4.51 21.18
CA SER A 65 -3.97 -3.32 21.16
C SER A 65 -3.62 -2.92 19.73
N PRO A 66 -3.61 -1.61 19.40
CA PRO A 66 -2.79 -1.17 18.28
C PRO A 66 -1.38 -1.74 18.50
N ALA A 67 -0.81 -2.37 17.47
CA ALA A 67 0.53 -2.92 17.54
C ALA A 67 1.47 -1.87 18.17
N PRO A 68 2.43 -2.28 19.04
CA PRO A 68 3.36 -1.34 19.63
C PRO A 68 3.99 -0.55 18.48
N MET A 69 3.75 0.76 18.46
CA MET A 69 4.32 1.62 17.45
C MET A 69 5.83 1.56 17.65
N LEU A 70 6.56 1.27 16.56
CA LEU A 70 8.01 1.37 16.59
C LEU A 70 8.35 2.84 16.85
N GLU A 71 9.07 3.11 17.94
CA GLU A 71 9.50 4.45 18.31
C GLU A 71 11.03 4.54 18.36
N GLY A 72 11.55 5.74 18.16
CA GLY A 72 12.98 6.05 18.23
C GLY A 72 13.84 5.18 17.32
N ASP A 73 14.88 4.57 17.89
CA ASP A 73 15.89 3.78 17.17
C ASP A 73 15.30 2.59 16.42
N MET A 74 14.23 2.00 16.93
CA MET A 74 13.57 0.86 16.28
C MET A 74 12.86 1.27 15.00
N GLN A 75 12.25 2.47 14.96
CA GLN A 75 11.67 3.03 13.74
C GLN A 75 12.77 3.34 12.72
N MET A 76 13.86 3.95 13.17
CA MET A 76 15.00 4.28 12.29
C MET A 76 15.65 3.01 11.71
N LEU A 77 15.81 1.96 12.52
CA LEU A 77 16.34 0.67 12.08
C LEU A 77 15.40 -0.03 11.09
N ALA A 78 14.09 -0.04 11.36
CA ALA A 78 13.09 -0.59 10.46
C ALA A 78 13.09 0.15 9.12
N GLU A 79 13.18 1.48 9.15
CA GLU A 79 13.31 2.31 7.96
C GLU A 79 14.61 2.02 7.21
N ALA A 80 15.75 1.84 7.89
CA ALA A 80 17.03 1.52 7.25
C ALA A 80 17.01 0.16 6.53
N ILE A 81 16.44 -0.87 7.14
CA ILE A 81 16.40 -2.25 6.61
C ILE A 81 15.35 -2.38 5.49
N PHE A 82 14.16 -1.83 5.74
CA PHE A 82 12.98 -2.02 4.88
C PHE A 82 12.70 -0.85 3.95
N ARG A 83 13.57 0.18 3.90
CA ARG A 83 13.46 1.24 2.91
C ARG A 83 13.22 0.65 1.53
N ALA A 84 12.18 1.11 0.87
CA ALA A 84 12.08 0.91 -0.56
C ALA A 84 13.30 1.59 -1.14
N LYS A 85 14.22 0.81 -1.73
CA LYS A 85 15.19 1.39 -2.64
C LYS A 85 14.32 2.09 -3.66
N GLN A 86 14.35 3.42 -3.67
CA GLN A 86 14.11 4.13 -4.89
C GLN A 86 15.18 3.57 -5.82
N SER A 87 14.86 2.48 -6.54
CA SER A 87 15.26 2.50 -7.92
C SER A 87 14.56 3.75 -8.43
N ALA A 88 15.27 4.88 -8.34
CA ALA A 88 15.47 5.60 -9.56
C ALA A 88 15.68 4.50 -10.59
N VAL A 89 14.65 4.26 -11.39
CA VAL A 89 14.86 3.82 -12.74
C VAL A 89 15.74 4.94 -13.31
N ARG A 90 17.03 4.89 -12.94
CA ARG A 90 18.11 5.46 -13.68
C ARG A 90 18.08 4.58 -14.91
N THR A 91 17.20 4.93 -15.84
CA THR A 91 17.57 4.84 -17.24
C THR A 91 19.02 5.28 -17.29
N PRO A 92 19.96 4.46 -17.76
CA PRO A 92 21.29 4.97 -18.00
C PRO A 92 21.07 6.18 -18.92
N SER A 93 21.35 7.37 -18.39
CA SER A 93 21.60 8.54 -19.21
C SER A 93 22.78 8.14 -20.09
N LYS A 94 22.49 7.52 -21.23
CA LYS A 94 23.43 7.48 -22.33
C LYS A 94 23.62 8.94 -22.71
N LYS A 95 24.82 9.45 -22.40
CA LYS A 95 25.39 10.61 -23.06
C LYS A 95 25.07 10.53 -24.57
N PRO A 96 24.78 11.64 -25.26
CA PRO A 96 24.57 11.62 -26.69
C PRO A 96 25.91 11.39 -27.38
N GLU A 97 26.34 10.14 -27.50
CA GLU A 97 27.39 9.76 -28.44
C GLU A 97 26.71 9.68 -29.81
N SER A 98 26.84 10.77 -30.56
CA SER A 98 26.44 10.88 -31.94
C SER A 98 27.15 9.83 -32.80
N THR A 99 26.45 8.79 -33.22
CA THR A 99 26.80 8.04 -34.44
C THR A 99 25.52 7.65 -35.18
N PRO A 100 25.26 8.20 -36.38
CA PRO A 100 24.07 7.87 -37.15
C PRO A 100 24.33 6.61 -37.97
N THR A 101 23.91 5.45 -37.50
CA THR A 101 23.79 4.28 -38.39
C THR A 101 22.49 4.43 -39.17
N LYS A 102 22.63 4.97 -40.39
CA LYS A 102 21.57 5.00 -41.40
C LYS A 102 21.20 3.57 -41.77
N THR A 103 19.94 3.19 -41.55
CA THR A 103 19.30 2.08 -42.26
C THR A 103 18.11 2.67 -43.03
N PRO A 104 18.04 2.52 -44.36
CA PRO A 104 16.96 3.10 -45.15
C PRO A 104 15.71 2.22 -45.04
N GLY A 105 14.57 2.82 -44.72
CA GLY A 105 13.25 2.24 -45.01
C GLY A 105 12.43 1.63 -43.87
N GLY A 106 12.82 1.74 -42.60
CA GLY A 106 12.01 1.26 -41.46
C GLY A 106 11.55 2.41 -40.57
N THR A 107 10.24 2.58 -40.40
CA THR A 107 9.64 3.51 -39.45
C THR A 107 10.25 3.30 -38.07
N GLN A 108 11.10 4.23 -37.62
CA GLN A 108 11.72 4.19 -36.30
C GLN A 108 10.62 4.38 -35.25
N ARG A 109 10.01 3.29 -34.79
CA ARG A 109 9.20 3.29 -33.57
C ARG A 109 10.15 3.53 -32.41
N MET A 110 10.22 4.79 -31.97
CA MET A 110 10.75 5.17 -30.67
C MET A 110 10.18 4.20 -29.61
N PRO A 111 11.01 3.56 -28.77
CA PRO A 111 10.51 2.72 -27.69
C PRO A 111 9.68 3.60 -26.76
N LEU A 112 8.36 3.43 -26.77
CA LEU A 112 7.48 4.11 -25.83
C LEU A 112 7.89 3.71 -24.39
N PRO A 113 7.76 4.62 -23.40
CA PRO A 113 8.01 4.29 -22.01
C PRO A 113 7.10 3.13 -21.60
N ALA A 114 7.69 1.97 -21.30
CA ALA A 114 6.94 0.78 -20.92
C ALA A 114 6.23 1.02 -19.58
N LEU A 115 4.90 0.89 -19.57
CA LEU A 115 4.10 0.94 -18.36
C LEU A 115 4.41 -0.28 -17.49
N ARG A 116 4.97 -0.07 -16.29
CA ARG A 116 5.33 -1.15 -15.36
C ARG A 116 4.41 -1.15 -14.15
N ILE A 117 3.41 -2.03 -14.17
CA ILE A 117 2.46 -2.23 -13.06
C ILE A 117 2.95 -3.35 -12.13
N VAL A 118 3.60 -4.38 -12.69
CA VAL A 118 4.05 -5.58 -11.95
C VAL A 118 5.47 -5.37 -11.40
N ASP A 119 5.73 -5.81 -10.17
CA ASP A 119 7.06 -5.75 -9.56
C ASP A 119 8.09 -6.58 -10.33
N ALA A 120 9.37 -6.21 -10.19
CA ALA A 120 10.45 -6.80 -10.98
C ALA A 120 10.60 -8.31 -10.79
N ARG A 121 10.32 -8.85 -9.60
CA ARG A 121 10.46 -10.29 -9.34
C ARG A 121 9.36 -11.07 -10.03
N ARG A 122 8.10 -10.64 -9.88
CA ARG A 122 6.97 -11.27 -10.58
C ARG A 122 7.08 -11.12 -12.09
N ALA A 123 7.48 -9.95 -12.58
CA ALA A 123 7.70 -9.72 -14.01
C ALA A 123 8.79 -10.65 -14.58
N ASN A 124 9.87 -10.90 -13.84
CA ASN A 124 10.92 -11.83 -14.27
C ASN A 124 10.40 -13.27 -14.33
N ASN A 125 9.68 -13.74 -13.30
CA ASN A 125 9.09 -15.08 -13.31
C ASN A 125 8.14 -15.28 -14.50
N VAL A 126 7.29 -14.29 -14.80
CA VAL A 126 6.41 -14.32 -15.97
C VAL A 126 7.21 -14.27 -17.26
N SER A 127 8.27 -13.46 -17.34
CA SER A 127 9.16 -13.41 -18.51
C SER A 127 9.84 -14.75 -18.79
N ILE A 128 10.27 -15.47 -17.75
CA ILE A 128 10.84 -16.81 -17.88
C ILE A 128 9.79 -17.78 -18.40
N LEU A 129 8.56 -17.74 -17.87
CA LEU A 129 7.45 -18.57 -18.36
C LEU A 129 7.15 -18.27 -19.83
N CYS A 130 6.95 -17.01 -20.20
CA CYS A 130 6.68 -16.59 -21.58
C CYS A 130 7.81 -16.96 -22.54
N SER A 131 9.05 -17.12 -22.06
CA SER A 131 10.17 -17.53 -22.90
C SER A 131 10.02 -18.95 -23.45
N ARG A 132 9.21 -19.81 -22.81
CA ARG A 132 8.86 -21.16 -23.28
C ARG A 132 7.91 -21.14 -24.47
N PHE A 133 7.14 -20.06 -24.63
CA PHE A 133 6.09 -19.92 -25.65
C PHE A 133 6.47 -18.91 -26.74
N ARG A 134 7.76 -18.63 -26.96
CA ARG A 134 8.25 -17.60 -27.91
C ARG A 134 7.74 -17.73 -29.35
N LYS A 135 7.34 -18.94 -29.75
CA LYS A 135 6.82 -19.23 -31.10
C LYS A 135 5.36 -18.81 -31.27
N ILE A 136 4.65 -18.49 -30.18
CA ILE A 136 3.21 -18.24 -30.14
C ILE A 136 2.96 -16.82 -29.61
N GLY A 137 2.05 -16.09 -30.25
CA GLY A 137 1.67 -14.74 -29.83
C GLY A 137 0.78 -14.73 -28.57
N PRO A 138 0.67 -13.61 -27.82
CA PRO A 138 -0.18 -13.53 -26.62
C PRO A 138 -1.65 -13.89 -26.87
N PHE A 139 -2.20 -13.48 -28.03
CA PHE A 139 -3.59 -13.78 -28.41
C PHE A 139 -3.79 -15.26 -28.73
N GLU A 140 -2.85 -15.86 -29.44
CA GLU A 140 -2.91 -17.26 -29.82
C GLU A 140 -2.74 -18.17 -28.59
N LEU A 141 -1.84 -17.79 -27.67
CA LEU A 141 -1.71 -18.46 -26.39
C LEU A 141 -3.00 -18.39 -25.57
N ALA A 142 -3.64 -17.22 -25.51
CA ALA A 142 -4.93 -17.06 -24.83
C ALA A 142 -6.03 -17.91 -25.47
N SER A 143 -6.08 -17.95 -26.80
CA SER A 143 -7.01 -18.79 -27.57
C SER A 143 -6.77 -20.28 -27.30
N ALA A 144 -5.51 -20.73 -27.29
CA ALA A 144 -5.14 -22.11 -27.00
C ALA A 144 -5.51 -22.52 -25.56
N MET A 145 -5.33 -21.63 -24.59
CA MET A 145 -5.78 -21.85 -23.21
C MET A 145 -7.31 -21.98 -23.13
N ALA A 146 -8.05 -21.15 -23.86
CA ALA A 146 -9.51 -21.22 -23.90
C ALA A 146 -10.02 -22.50 -24.62
N ALA A 147 -9.31 -22.95 -25.65
CA ALA A 147 -9.64 -24.13 -26.42
C ALA A 147 -9.16 -25.45 -25.77
N GLY A 148 -8.32 -25.39 -24.73
CA GLY A 148 -7.72 -26.59 -24.13
C GLY A 148 -6.72 -27.32 -25.05
N SER A 149 -6.08 -26.58 -25.95
CA SER A 149 -5.18 -27.13 -26.97
C SER A 149 -3.85 -27.60 -26.37
N GLU A 150 -3.78 -28.87 -25.93
CA GLU A 150 -2.61 -29.44 -25.25
C GLU A 150 -1.30 -29.33 -26.05
N TRP A 151 -1.31 -29.55 -27.36
CA TRP A 151 -0.14 -29.42 -28.25
C TRP A 151 0.50 -28.02 -28.32
N VAL A 152 -0.25 -26.96 -28.03
CA VAL A 152 0.25 -25.57 -28.00
C VAL A 152 0.70 -25.20 -26.58
N LEU A 153 0.14 -25.86 -25.57
CA LEU A 153 0.41 -25.62 -24.15
C LEU A 153 1.50 -26.54 -23.59
N ALA A 154 1.86 -27.62 -24.30
CA ALA A 154 2.95 -28.52 -23.95
C ALA A 154 4.29 -27.81 -24.18
N PRO A 155 5.11 -27.62 -23.14
CA PRO A 155 6.47 -27.15 -23.31
C PRO A 155 7.31 -28.25 -23.98
N GLU A 156 8.13 -27.88 -24.97
CA GLU A 156 9.31 -28.70 -25.34
C GLU A 156 10.39 -28.63 -24.25
#